data_AF-A0A4Y2P0Q7-F1
#
_entry.id   AF-A0A4Y2P0Q7-F1
#
_cell.length_a   1.000
_cell.length_b   1.000
_cell.length_c   1.000
_cell.angle_alpha   90.00
_cell.angle_beta   90.00
_cell.angle_gamma   90.00
#
_symmetry.space_group_name_H-M   'P 1'
#
loop_
_entity.id
_entity.type
_entity.pdbx_description
1 polymer ?
#
loop_
_entity_poly.entity_id
_entity_poly.type
_entity_poly.pdbx_seq_one_letter_code
_entity_poly.pdbx_strand_id
1 'polypeptide(L)'
;MVQWNLLKVINEDQVFKCAPDYYGDLLAEVGFKIHFCDQQIVEYVFYDDEEYRTFSEDVWANSFIAGLPPELYDEFMEDTFSTFLRLHPRSKDGHLGYRYYTIKALVEKDVDWEVT
;
A
#
# COMPACT_ATOMS: atom_id res chain seq x y z
N MET A 1 19.56 -3.81 -24.10
CA MET A 1 19.68 -3.48 -22.67
C MET A 1 18.62 -2.43 -22.38
N VAL A 2 17.44 -2.87 -21.93
CA VAL A 2 16.32 -1.97 -21.64
C VAL A 2 16.36 -1.68 -20.15
N GLN A 3 16.68 -0.44 -19.80
CA GLN A 3 16.75 0.04 -18.43
C GLN A 3 15.36 0.54 -18.05
N TRP A 4 14.63 -0.23 -17.24
CA TRP A 4 13.35 0.20 -16.68
C TRP A 4 13.62 1.19 -15.55
N ASN A 5 13.58 2.48 -15.85
CA ASN A 5 13.57 3.52 -14.83
C ASN A 5 12.18 3.58 -14.19
N LEU A 6 11.87 2.62 -13.33
CA LEU A 6 10.67 2.58 -12.48
C LEU A 6 10.82 3.43 -11.21
N LEU A 7 11.69 4.44 -11.24
CA LEU A 7 11.69 5.54 -10.30
C LEU A 7 11.11 6.76 -11.01
N LYS A 8 9.80 6.71 -11.27
CA LYS A 8 9.06 7.96 -11.28
C LYS A 8 9.03 8.39 -9.82
N VAL A 9 10.00 9.23 -9.48
CA VAL A 9 10.00 10.08 -8.29
C VAL A 9 8.55 10.45 -8.05
N ILE A 10 7.98 9.96 -6.94
CA ILE A 10 6.70 10.45 -6.45
C ILE A 10 6.99 11.93 -6.19
N ASN A 11 6.64 12.75 -7.17
CA ASN A 11 6.78 14.19 -7.08
C ASN A 11 5.98 14.57 -5.82
N GLU A 12 6.57 15.32 -4.91
CA GLU A 12 5.93 15.66 -3.62
C GLU A 12 4.55 16.31 -3.85
N ASP A 13 4.34 16.92 -5.02
CA ASP A 13 3.07 17.47 -5.49
C ASP A 13 1.98 16.43 -5.83
N GLN A 14 2.30 15.14 -5.99
CA GLN A 14 1.33 14.06 -6.22
C GLN A 14 0.92 13.32 -4.95
N VAL A 15 1.48 13.66 -3.78
CA VAL A 15 1.05 13.14 -2.47
C VAL A 15 -0.36 13.65 -2.10
N PHE A 16 -0.89 14.65 -2.81
CA PHE A 16 -2.16 15.33 -2.51
C PHE A 16 -3.46 14.56 -2.80
N LYS A 17 -3.42 13.29 -3.23
CA LYS A 17 -4.64 12.47 -3.44
C LYS A 17 -4.89 11.40 -2.38
N CYS A 18 -4.01 11.29 -1.40
CA CYS A 18 -4.11 10.33 -0.30
C CYS A 18 -4.24 11.02 1.07
N ALA A 19 -4.80 12.23 1.11
CA ALA A 19 -5.04 12.95 2.36
C ALA A 19 -6.36 12.49 3.01
N PRO A 20 -6.43 12.33 4.34
CA PRO A 20 -7.68 12.01 5.05
C PRO A 20 -8.83 12.95 4.72
N ASP A 21 -8.54 14.25 4.59
CA ASP A 21 -9.53 15.28 4.27
C ASP A 21 -10.23 15.00 2.94
N TYR A 22 -9.46 14.63 1.91
CA TYR A 22 -10.01 14.30 0.60
C TYR A 22 -11.00 13.12 0.67
N TYR A 23 -10.66 12.06 1.42
CA TYR A 23 -11.56 10.91 1.58
C TYR A 23 -12.75 11.22 2.49
N GLY A 24 -12.56 12.05 3.52
CA GLY A 24 -13.63 12.54 4.37
C GLY A 24 -14.66 13.36 3.59
N ASP A 25 -14.19 14.29 2.75
CA ASP A 25 -15.02 15.13 1.90
C ASP A 25 -15.83 14.30 0.89
N LEU A 26 -15.20 13.31 0.24
CA LEU A 26 -15.90 12.39 -0.66
C LEU A 26 -17.00 11.59 0.04
N LEU A 27 -16.74 11.07 1.24
CA LEU A 27 -17.73 10.32 2.00
C LEU A 27 -18.89 11.22 2.43
N ALA A 28 -18.60 12.47 2.80
CA ALA A 28 -19.61 13.48 3.11
C ALA A 28 -20.48 13.84 1.89
N GLU A 29 -19.88 13.98 0.70
CA GLU A 29 -20.60 14.23 -0.55
C GLU A 29 -21.60 13.12 -0.89
N VAL A 30 -21.25 11.86 -0.57
CA VAL A 30 -22.13 10.69 -0.74
C VAL A 30 -23.25 10.64 0.31
N GLY A 31 -23.22 11.50 1.33
CA GLY A 31 -24.24 11.60 2.37
C GLY A 31 -23.92 10.81 3.64
N PHE A 32 -22.66 10.41 3.85
CA PHE A 32 -22.24 9.87 5.13
C PHE A 32 -21.92 10.99 6.12
N LYS A 33 -22.32 10.79 7.37
CA LYS A 33 -21.80 11.58 8.48
C LYS A 33 -20.45 11.02 8.90
N ILE A 34 -19.43 11.87 8.89
CA ILE A 34 -18.05 11.49 9.24
C ILE A 34 -17.82 11.75 10.73
N HIS A 35 -17.52 10.71 11.49
CA HIS A 35 -17.16 10.83 12.91
C HIS A 35 -15.66 11.06 13.09
N PHE A 36 -14.84 10.34 12.32
CA PHE A 36 -13.43 10.61 12.17
C PHE A 36 -12.94 10.14 10.79
N CYS A 37 -11.92 10.80 10.25
CA CYS A 37 -11.14 10.33 9.11
C CYS A 37 -9.69 10.76 9.36
N ASP A 38 -8.76 9.82 9.47
CA ASP A 38 -7.37 10.13 9.81
C ASP A 38 -6.38 9.19 9.12
N GLN A 39 -5.16 9.68 8.93
CA GLN A 39 -4.04 8.91 8.40
C GLN A 39 -3.26 8.29 9.55
N GLN A 40 -3.05 6.99 9.46
CA GLN A 40 -2.18 6.24 10.37
C GLN A 40 -1.02 5.64 9.58
N ILE A 41 0.18 5.76 10.14
CA ILE A 41 1.33 5.00 9.68
C ILE A 41 1.31 3.69 10.45
N VAL A 42 1.21 2.57 9.73
CA VAL A 42 1.31 1.24 10.30
C VAL A 42 2.67 0.67 9.92
N GLU A 43 3.34 0.08 10.90
CA GLU A 43 4.62 -0.58 10.74
C GLU A 43 4.46 -2.08 10.98
N TYR A 44 4.92 -2.87 10.02
CA TYR A 44 5.11 -4.31 10.15
C TYR A 44 6.59 -4.62 10.24
N VAL A 45 6.93 -5.52 11.15
CA VAL A 45 8.28 -6.02 11.33
C VAL A 45 8.30 -7.48 10.90
N PHE A 46 9.12 -7.79 9.91
CA PHE A 46 9.39 -9.16 9.49
C PHE A 46 10.60 -9.69 10.24
N TYR A 47 10.45 -10.90 10.78
CA TYR A 47 11.48 -11.52 11.61
C TYR A 47 12.49 -12.30 10.76
N ASP A 48 12.10 -12.72 9.55
CA ASP A 48 12.97 -13.36 8.57
C ASP A 48 12.62 -12.97 7.12
N ASP A 49 13.43 -13.46 6.18
CA ASP A 49 13.30 -13.19 4.75
C ASP A 49 12.15 -13.95 4.09
N GLU A 50 11.70 -15.07 4.66
CA GLU A 50 10.63 -15.91 4.11
C GLU A 50 9.27 -15.27 4.36
N GLU A 51 9.05 -14.73 5.56
CA GLU A 51 7.88 -13.90 5.89
C GLU A 51 7.77 -12.71 4.93
N TYR A 52 8.90 -12.04 4.67
CA TYR A 52 8.94 -10.91 3.76
C TYR A 52 8.70 -11.34 2.29
N ARG A 53 9.31 -12.44 1.84
CA ARG A 53 9.10 -12.97 0.47
C ARG A 53 7.63 -13.26 0.22
N THR A 54 6.99 -13.98 1.15
CA THR A 54 5.55 -14.29 1.10
C THR A 54 4.71 -13.00 1.01
N PHE A 55 5.00 -12.02 1.86
CA PHE A 55 4.31 -10.72 1.80
C PHE A 55 4.50 -10.00 0.46
N SER A 56 5.72 -10.03 -0.10
CA SER A 56 6.03 -9.40 -1.39
C SER A 56 5.31 -10.06 -2.57
N GLU A 57 5.16 -11.39 -2.52
CA GLU A 57 4.39 -12.19 -3.47
C GLU A 57 2.91 -11.77 -3.46
N ASP A 58 2.31 -11.77 -2.27
CA ASP A 58 0.88 -11.53 -2.08
C ASP A 58 0.45 -10.09 -2.39
N VAL A 59 1.19 -9.11 -1.86
CA VAL A 59 0.75 -7.70 -1.91
C VAL A 59 1.13 -7.03 -3.22
N TRP A 60 2.33 -7.31 -3.72
CA TRP A 60 2.90 -6.56 -4.83
C TRP A 60 2.94 -7.41 -6.08
N ALA A 61 3.63 -8.54 -6.02
CA ALA A 61 4.02 -9.23 -7.24
C ALA A 61 2.83 -9.85 -7.96
N ASN A 62 1.87 -10.46 -7.25
CA ASN A 62 0.69 -11.07 -7.87
C ASN A 62 -0.10 -10.11 -8.78
N SER A 63 -0.16 -8.83 -8.43
CA SER A 63 -0.84 -7.81 -9.23
C SER A 63 -0.11 -7.47 -10.54
N PHE A 64 1.21 -7.67 -10.60
CA PHE A 64 2.04 -7.43 -11.79
C PHE A 64 2.31 -8.71 -12.59
N ILE A 65 2.33 -9.87 -11.93
CA ILE A 65 2.58 -11.19 -12.53
C ILE A 65 1.50 -11.55 -13.55
N ALA A 66 0.24 -11.15 -13.34
CA ALA A 66 -0.86 -11.48 -14.24
C ALA A 66 -0.66 -11.04 -15.70
N GLY A 67 0.22 -10.06 -15.96
CA GLY A 67 0.56 -9.57 -17.30
C GLY A 67 1.91 -10.04 -17.84
N LEU A 68 2.67 -10.82 -17.07
CA LEU A 68 4.01 -11.25 -17.45
C LEU A 68 3.99 -12.62 -18.16
N PRO A 69 4.96 -12.91 -19.04
CA PRO A 69 5.23 -14.27 -19.50
C PRO A 69 5.69 -15.16 -18.31
N PRO A 70 5.18 -16.40 -18.19
CA PRO A 70 5.52 -17.30 -17.07
C PRO A 70 7.02 -17.52 -16.85
N GLU A 71 7.80 -17.51 -17.93
CA GLU A 71 9.25 -17.67 -17.89
C GLU A 71 9.99 -16.51 -17.19
N LEU A 72 9.34 -15.36 -17.01
CA LEU A 72 9.90 -14.18 -16.33
C LEU A 72 9.46 -14.06 -14.86
N TYR A 73 8.61 -14.97 -14.36
CA TYR A 73 8.03 -14.84 -13.02
C TYR A 73 9.11 -14.91 -11.94
N ASP A 74 9.97 -15.93 -11.98
CA ASP A 74 11.01 -16.12 -10.97
C ASP A 74 12.01 -14.95 -10.96
N GLU A 75 12.41 -14.45 -12.14
CA GLU A 75 13.30 -13.29 -12.27
C GLU A 75 12.65 -12.03 -11.69
N PHE A 76 11.38 -11.77 -12.04
CA PHE A 76 10.63 -10.63 -11.55
C PHE A 76 10.47 -10.66 -10.02
N MET A 77 10.17 -11.85 -9.47
CA MET A 77 10.04 -12.05 -8.04
C MET A 77 11.34 -11.72 -7.30
N GLU A 78 12.47 -12.27 -7.78
CA GLU A 78 13.76 -12.07 -7.14
C GLU A 78 14.24 -10.62 -7.23
N ASP A 79 14.03 -9.96 -8.37
CA ASP A 79 14.36 -8.55 -8.57
C ASP A 79 13.51 -7.63 -7.67
N THR A 80 12.22 -7.95 -7.51
CA THR A 80 11.30 -7.21 -6.64
C THR A 80 11.73 -7.36 -5.19
N PHE A 81 12.00 -8.58 -4.74
CA PHE A 81 12.47 -8.89 -3.41
C PHE A 81 13.78 -8.15 -3.09
N SER A 82 14.78 -8.28 -3.97
CA SER A 82 16.09 -7.64 -3.83
C SER A 82 16.00 -6.11 -3.81
N THR A 83 15.16 -5.54 -4.69
CA THR A 83 14.95 -4.09 -4.74
C THR A 83 14.36 -3.57 -3.44
N PHE A 84 13.40 -4.29 -2.86
CA PHE A 84 12.79 -3.89 -1.61
C PHE A 84 13.76 -3.94 -0.44
N LEU A 85 14.57 -5.00 -0.30
CA LEU A 85 15.61 -5.10 0.74
C LEU A 85 16.59 -3.92 0.68
N ARG A 86 16.93 -3.47 -0.54
CA ARG A 86 17.78 -2.30 -0.74
C ARG A 86 17.11 -1.00 -0.29
N LEU A 87 15.80 -0.86 -0.47
CA LEU A 87 15.03 0.32 -0.09
C LEU A 87 14.64 0.35 1.40
N HIS A 88 14.56 -0.83 2.03
CA HIS A 88 14.14 -1.00 3.42
C HIS A 88 15.27 -1.70 4.19
N PRO A 89 16.31 -0.96 4.60
CA PRO A 89 17.43 -1.55 5.32
C PRO A 89 16.96 -2.16 6.64
N ARG A 90 17.60 -3.26 7.01
CA ARG A 90 17.34 -3.95 8.28
C ARG A 90 17.63 -3.04 9.47
N SER A 91 16.86 -3.24 10.53
CA SER A 91 17.11 -2.66 11.85
C SER A 91 18.42 -3.21 12.44
N LYS A 92 18.86 -2.63 13.56
CA LYS A 92 20.04 -3.10 14.29
C LYS A 92 19.92 -4.54 14.78
N ASP A 93 18.69 -5.00 15.00
CA ASP A 93 18.38 -6.36 15.45
C ASP A 93 18.23 -7.35 14.27
N GLY A 94 18.47 -6.87 13.04
CA GLY A 94 18.41 -7.69 11.82
C GLY A 94 17.02 -7.83 11.22
N HIS A 95 16.00 -7.17 11.78
CA HIS A 95 14.62 -7.26 11.29
C HIS A 95 14.34 -6.28 10.15
N LEU A 96 13.41 -6.63 9.25
CA LEU A 96 12.98 -5.74 8.17
C LEU A 96 11.72 -4.99 8.59
N GLY A 97 11.79 -3.66 8.58
CA GLY A 97 10.64 -2.80 8.85
C GLY A 97 9.97 -2.36 7.55
N TYR A 98 8.69 -2.66 7.40
CA TYR A 98 7.85 -2.15 6.34
C TYR A 98 6.80 -1.20 6.90
N ARG A 99 6.74 0.01 6.35
CA ARG A 99 5.79 1.04 6.77
C ARG A 99 4.87 1.39 5.60
N TYR A 100 3.59 1.49 5.89
CA TYR A 100 2.60 1.94 4.91
C TYR A 100 1.61 2.91 5.56
N TYR A 101 1.08 3.80 4.73
CA TYR A 101 0.05 4.74 5.12
C TYR A 101 -1.31 4.08 4.94
N THR A 102 -2.16 4.22 5.95
CA THR A 102 -3.57 3.83 5.89
C THR A 102 -4.44 5.00 6.28
N ILE A 103 -5.54 5.18 5.58
CA ILE A 103 -6.59 6.11 5.98
C ILE A 103 -7.68 5.29 6.67
N LYS A 104 -8.03 5.66 7.90
CA LYS A 104 -9.15 5.06 8.62
C LYS A 104 -10.25 6.09 8.73
N ALA A 105 -11.46 5.70 8.37
CA ALA A 105 -12.66 6.51 8.54
C ALA A 105 -13.72 5.74 9.32
N LEU A 106 -14.35 6.42 10.28
CA LEU A 106 -15.59 5.98 10.90
C LEU A 106 -16.71 6.87 10.40
N VAL A 107 -17.69 6.24 9.76
CA VAL A 107 -18.80 6.92 9.11
C VAL A 107 -20.12 6.30 9.53
N GLU A 108 -21.16 7.11 9.49
CA GLU A 108 -22.54 6.73 9.74
C GLU A 108 -23.38 7.10 8.53
N LYS A 109 -24.26 6.20 8.10
CA LYS A 109 -25.22 6.46 7.04
C LYS A 109 -26.58 6.67 7.70
N ASP A 110 -27.20 7.81 7.43
CA ASP A 110 -28.61 7.97 7.77
C ASP A 110 -29.42 7.02 6.88
N VAL A 111 -30.02 6.02 7.52
CA VAL A 111 -30.99 5.13 6.88
C VAL A 111 -32.35 5.73 7.18
N ASP A 112 -32.94 6.42 6.22
CA ASP A 112 -34.36 6.76 6.28
C ASP A 112 -35.15 5.45 6.14
N TRP A 113 -35.55 4.87 7.26
CA TRP A 113 -36.51 3.78 7.27
C TRP A 113 -37.89 4.39 7.03
N GLU A 114 -38.29 4.59 5.78
CA GLU A 114 -39.71 4.72 5.47
C GLU A 114 -40.35 3.34 5.70
N VAL A 115 -40.90 3.16 6.91
CA VAL A 115 -41.80 2.05 7.22
C VAL A 115 -43.13 2.37 6.53
N THR A 116 -43.27 1.99 5.26
CA THR A 116 -44.58 1.88 4.57
C THR A 116 -45.17 0.49 4.74
#